data_AF-A0AA95S7Y6-F1
#
_entry.id   AF-A0AA95S7Y6-F1
#
_cell.length_a   1.000
_cell.length_b   1.000
_cell.length_c   1.000
_cell.angle_alpha   90.00
_cell.angle_beta   90.00
_cell.angle_gamma   90.00
#
_symmetry.space_group_name_H-M   'P 1'
#
loop_
_entity.id
_entity.type
_entity.pdbx_description
1 polymer ?
#
loop_
_entity_poly.entity_id
_entity_poly.type
_entity_poly.pdbx_seq_one_letter_code
_entity_poly.pdbx_strand_id
1 'polypeptide(L)'
;MKKTTIIISVLFVLLSINSVKVQANELPRLSTECLEKMKTRNVQYNKAIMKDIISVLDLDIDDQSYIEVTDRGLDAANLIYGGKEVDEYYQSLHKQFIVASRGVPTLFVKPGESYLLYKQPDNTNVAVHLKLNNFKWEVIEEKKEKGNAIDYKLLKCEKEYMKEKREYYNKDY
;
A
#
# COMPACT_ATOMS: atom_id res chain seq x y z
N MET A 1 -27.36 -21.54 -59.06
CA MET A 1 -27.53 -21.06 -57.66
C MET A 1 -27.25 -22.12 -56.59
N LYS A 2 -27.62 -23.41 -56.74
CA LYS A 2 -27.36 -24.45 -55.72
C LYS A 2 -25.87 -24.75 -55.43
N LYS A 3 -24.99 -24.66 -56.45
CA LYS A 3 -23.55 -25.02 -56.30
C LYS A 3 -22.76 -23.99 -55.48
N THR A 4 -23.10 -22.70 -55.59
CA THR A 4 -22.43 -21.62 -54.86
C THR A 4 -22.80 -21.60 -53.38
N THR A 5 -24.05 -21.94 -53.03
CA THR A 5 -24.49 -22.05 -51.64
C THR A 5 -23.80 -23.19 -50.90
N ILE A 6 -23.54 -24.31 -51.58
CA ILE A 6 -22.82 -25.46 -50.99
C ILE A 6 -21.37 -25.07 -50.67
N ILE A 7 -20.69 -24.36 -51.57
CA ILE A 7 -19.29 -23.94 -51.35
C ILE A 7 -19.19 -22.98 -50.16
N ILE A 8 -20.11 -22.01 -50.05
CA ILE A 8 -20.14 -21.05 -48.93
C ILE A 8 -20.45 -21.75 -47.61
N SER A 9 -21.35 -22.73 -47.61
CA SER A 9 -21.69 -23.52 -46.43
C SER A 9 -20.50 -24.37 -45.95
N VAL A 10 -19.76 -24.99 -46.87
CA VAL A 10 -18.54 -25.75 -46.55
C VAL A 10 -17.44 -24.84 -46.00
N LEU A 11 -17.29 -23.63 -46.55
CA LEU A 11 -16.31 -22.65 -46.07
C LEU A 11 -16.61 -22.21 -44.62
N PHE A 12 -17.88 -21.99 -44.28
CA PHE A 12 -18.31 -21.64 -42.92
C PHE A 12 -18.09 -22.78 -41.93
N VAL A 13 -18.35 -24.03 -42.34
CA VAL A 13 -18.08 -25.21 -41.50
C VAL A 13 -16.57 -25.35 -41.26
N LEU A 14 -15.72 -25.16 -42.28
CA LEU A 14 -14.26 -25.23 -42.14
C LEU A 14 -13.69 -24.12 -41.25
N LEU A 15 -14.26 -22.92 -41.27
CA LEU A 15 -13.88 -21.82 -40.37
C LEU A 15 -14.30 -22.08 -38.91
N SER A 16 -15.38 -22.84 -38.70
CA SER A 16 -15.90 -23.17 -37.36
C SER A 16 -15.08 -24.26 -36.64
N ILE A 17 -14.47 -25.17 -37.42
CA ILE A 17 -13.64 -26.27 -36.88
C ILE A 17 -12.23 -25.79 -36.53
N ASN A 18 -11.77 -24.69 -37.12
CA ASN A 18 -10.50 -24.02 -36.79
C ASN A 18 -10.65 -22.99 -35.66
N SER A 19 -11.43 -23.31 -34.62
CA SER A 19 -11.34 -22.57 -33.37
C SER A 19 -9.98 -22.86 -32.75
N VAL A 20 -8.97 -22.07 -33.14
CA VAL A 20 -7.65 -22.04 -32.50
C VAL A 20 -7.92 -21.86 -31.01
N LYS A 21 -7.67 -22.92 -30.23
CA LYS A 21 -7.62 -22.82 -28.78
C LYS A 21 -6.41 -21.97 -28.45
N VAL A 22 -6.58 -20.65 -28.49
CA VAL A 22 -5.64 -19.71 -27.88
C VAL A 22 -5.77 -19.92 -26.38
N GLN A 23 -5.06 -20.91 -25.87
CA GLN A 23 -4.91 -21.11 -24.44
C GLN A 23 -3.90 -20.04 -24.01
N ALA A 24 -4.40 -18.87 -23.64
CA ALA A 24 -3.56 -17.86 -23.01
C ALA A 24 -2.94 -18.50 -21.77
N ASN A 25 -1.61 -18.56 -21.73
CA ASN A 25 -0.92 -19.05 -20.53
C ASN A 25 -1.40 -18.21 -19.34
N GLU A 26 -1.78 -18.84 -18.24
CA GLU A 26 -2.19 -18.09 -17.05
C GLU A 26 -1.03 -17.22 -16.56
N LEU A 27 -1.33 -15.94 -16.30
CA LEU A 27 -0.37 -15.02 -15.70
C LEU A 27 0.14 -15.61 -14.38
N PRO A 28 1.47 -15.60 -14.12
CA PRO A 28 2.01 -16.02 -12.84
C PRO A 28 1.32 -15.24 -11.70
N ARG A 29 1.05 -15.93 -10.59
CA ARG A 29 0.41 -15.37 -9.39
C ARG A 29 1.15 -15.80 -8.14
N LEU A 30 1.17 -14.91 -7.15
CA LEU A 30 1.67 -15.26 -5.82
C LEU A 30 0.71 -16.24 -5.14
N SER A 31 1.25 -17.23 -4.43
CA SER A 31 0.45 -18.11 -3.59
C SER A 31 -0.15 -17.37 -2.40
N THR A 32 -1.29 -17.85 -1.88
CA THR A 32 -1.93 -17.31 -0.67
C THR A 32 -0.96 -17.29 0.51
N GLU A 33 -0.17 -18.35 0.69
CA GLU A 33 0.85 -18.43 1.73
C GLU A 33 1.92 -17.34 1.59
N CYS A 34 2.36 -17.05 0.36
CA CYS A 34 3.32 -15.98 0.11
C CYS A 34 2.71 -14.61 0.44
N LEU A 35 1.45 -14.37 0.08
CA LEU A 35 0.73 -13.13 0.40
C LEU A 35 0.60 -12.91 1.91
N GLU A 36 0.29 -13.95 2.67
CA GLU A 36 0.24 -13.88 4.14
C GLU A 36 1.61 -13.56 4.75
N LYS A 37 2.67 -14.23 4.28
CA LYS A 37 4.04 -13.94 4.71
C LYS A 37 4.47 -12.51 4.36
N MET A 38 4.09 -12.01 3.19
CA MET A 38 4.34 -10.62 2.78
C MET A 38 3.65 -9.63 3.72
N LYS A 39 2.38 -9.90 4.09
CA LYS A 39 1.63 -9.07 5.03
C LYS A 39 2.33 -9.02 6.39
N THR A 40 2.68 -10.16 6.95
CA THR A 40 3.39 -10.26 8.24
C THR A 40 4.73 -9.52 8.19
N ARG A 41 5.53 -9.72 7.13
CA ARG A 41 6.80 -9.01 6.94
C ARG A 41 6.60 -7.50 6.87
N ASN A 42 5.60 -7.03 6.13
CA ASN A 42 5.30 -5.59 6.00
C ASN A 42 4.94 -4.97 7.35
N VAL A 43 4.13 -5.66 8.17
CA VAL A 43 3.79 -5.21 9.53
C VAL A 43 5.04 -5.12 10.41
N GLN A 44 5.88 -6.16 10.41
CA GLN A 44 7.12 -6.17 11.19
C GLN A 44 8.10 -5.08 10.75
N TYR A 45 8.23 -4.88 9.43
CA TYR A 45 9.06 -3.82 8.87
C TYR A 45 8.57 -2.43 9.29
N ASN A 46 7.26 -2.18 9.24
CA ASN A 46 6.71 -0.90 9.68
C ASN A 46 6.90 -0.68 11.18
N LYS A 47 6.69 -1.72 11.99
CA LYS A 47 6.91 -1.66 13.44
C LYS A 47 8.37 -1.33 13.78
N ALA A 48 9.32 -1.90 13.03
CA ALA A 48 10.73 -1.58 13.19
C ALA A 48 11.03 -0.11 12.84
N ILE A 49 10.40 0.43 11.80
CA ILE A 49 10.53 1.85 11.42
C ILE A 49 9.95 2.75 12.51
N MET A 50 8.73 2.50 12.98
CA MET A 50 8.11 3.33 14.02
C MET A 50 8.95 3.33 15.30
N LYS A 51 9.44 2.16 15.71
CA LYS A 51 10.33 2.03 16.88
C LYS A 51 11.59 2.87 16.72
N ASP A 52 12.23 2.84 15.55
CA ASP A 52 13.43 3.63 15.27
C ASP A 52 13.15 5.15 15.33
N ILE A 53 12.04 5.59 14.74
CA ILE A 53 11.64 7.00 14.78
C ILE A 53 11.41 7.46 16.22
N ILE A 54 10.59 6.73 16.99
CA ILE A 54 10.25 7.05 18.38
C ILE A 54 11.52 7.11 19.24
N SER A 55 12.44 6.14 19.08
CA SER A 55 13.64 6.07 19.90
C SER A 55 14.68 7.14 19.53
N VAL A 56 14.89 7.41 18.23
CA VAL A 56 15.92 8.36 17.79
C VAL A 56 15.49 9.80 18.10
N LEU A 57 14.21 10.11 17.92
CA LEU A 57 13.67 11.45 18.17
C LEU A 57 13.24 11.66 19.63
N ASP A 58 13.50 10.68 20.52
CA ASP A 58 13.15 10.71 21.95
C ASP A 58 11.69 11.14 22.18
N LEU A 59 10.76 10.47 21.48
CA LEU A 59 9.34 10.77 21.57
C LEU A 59 8.70 9.99 22.72
N ASP A 60 7.95 10.70 23.56
CA ASP A 60 7.14 10.10 24.64
C ASP A 60 5.81 9.56 24.08
N ILE A 61 5.91 8.53 23.23
CA ILE A 61 4.77 7.83 22.62
C ILE A 61 4.77 6.40 23.17
N ASP A 62 3.73 6.06 23.93
CA ASP A 62 3.52 4.73 24.46
C ASP A 62 2.23 4.08 23.93
N ASP A 63 2.22 2.74 23.89
CA ASP A 63 1.14 1.91 23.33
C ASP A 63 -0.17 1.98 24.16
N GLN A 64 -0.18 2.61 25.34
CA GLN A 64 -1.36 2.75 26.21
C GLN A 64 -2.03 4.11 26.05
N SER A 65 -1.25 5.17 25.82
CA SER A 65 -1.72 6.55 25.70
C SER A 65 -2.10 6.93 24.27
N TYR A 66 -1.51 6.27 23.27
CA TYR A 66 -1.73 6.58 21.86
C TYR A 66 -2.39 5.42 21.11
N ILE A 67 -3.29 5.80 20.20
CA ILE A 67 -3.88 4.87 19.22
C ILE A 67 -3.11 5.02 17.90
N GLU A 68 -2.62 3.89 17.38
CA GLU A 68 -2.03 3.82 16.05
C GLU A 68 -3.11 3.83 14.96
N VAL A 69 -3.00 4.76 14.01
CA VAL A 69 -3.91 4.94 12.90
C VAL A 69 -3.11 5.04 11.60
N THR A 70 -3.45 4.19 10.63
CA THR A 70 -2.90 4.28 9.27
C THR A 70 -3.79 5.19 8.42
N ASP A 71 -3.29 5.66 7.26
CA ASP A 71 -4.07 6.45 6.30
C ASP A 71 -5.41 5.79 5.96
N ARG A 72 -5.39 4.49 5.64
CA ARG A 72 -6.61 3.70 5.38
C ARG A 72 -7.51 3.56 6.62
N GLY A 73 -6.92 3.51 7.80
CA GLY A 73 -7.67 3.49 9.05
C GLY A 73 -8.40 4.81 9.30
N LEU A 74 -7.75 5.93 8.96
CA LEU A 74 -8.33 7.26 9.02
C LEU A 74 -9.46 7.41 7.99
N ASP A 75 -9.28 6.93 6.76
CA ASP A 75 -10.33 6.89 5.74
C ASP A 75 -11.54 6.07 6.19
N ALA A 76 -11.31 4.88 6.77
CA ALA A 76 -12.37 4.04 7.28
C ALA A 76 -13.12 4.71 8.44
N ALA A 77 -12.41 5.37 9.35
CA ALA A 77 -13.03 6.13 10.44
C ALA A 77 -13.88 7.30 9.91
N ASN A 78 -13.39 8.03 8.90
CA ASN A 78 -14.16 9.09 8.24
C ASN A 78 -15.38 8.53 7.50
N LEU A 79 -15.30 7.34 6.91
CA LEU A 79 -16.45 6.71 6.26
C LEU A 79 -17.53 6.27 7.26
N ILE A 80 -17.13 5.78 8.44
CA ILE A 80 -18.05 5.27 9.46
C ILE A 80 -18.68 6.40 10.29
N TYR A 81 -17.86 7.37 10.70
CA TYR A 81 -18.24 8.42 11.65
C TYR A 81 -18.36 9.81 11.00
N GLY A 82 -17.82 9.98 9.80
CA GLY A 82 -17.99 11.19 9.02
C GLY A 82 -19.38 11.23 8.39
N GLY A 83 -19.87 12.45 8.21
CA GLY A 83 -21.19 12.71 7.62
C GLY A 83 -21.36 14.15 7.15
N LYS A 84 -20.29 14.94 7.19
CA LYS A 84 -20.24 16.30 6.67
C LYS A 84 -19.56 16.28 5.32
N GLU A 85 -20.11 17.04 4.37
CA GLU A 85 -19.50 17.24 3.05
C GLU A 85 -18.09 17.84 3.15
N VAL A 86 -17.85 18.66 4.18
CA VAL A 86 -16.54 19.17 4.56
C VAL A 86 -16.25 18.78 6.02
N ASP A 87 -15.37 17.81 6.20
CA ASP A 87 -14.84 17.42 7.51
C ASP A 87 -13.42 17.98 7.68
N GLU A 88 -13.31 19.12 8.37
CA GLU A 88 -12.03 19.79 8.61
C GLU A 88 -11.10 18.98 9.53
N TYR A 89 -11.62 18.11 10.41
CA TYR A 89 -10.79 17.24 11.24
C TYR A 89 -10.08 16.21 10.38
N TYR A 90 -10.84 15.51 9.54
CA TYR A 90 -10.30 14.49 8.65
C TYR A 90 -9.35 15.10 7.63
N GLN A 91 -9.77 16.17 6.93
CA GLN A 91 -8.96 16.78 5.88
C GLN A 91 -7.63 17.34 6.41
N SER A 92 -7.62 17.91 7.61
CA SER A 92 -6.40 18.46 8.23
C SER A 92 -5.39 17.39 8.66
N LEU A 93 -5.84 16.18 8.99
CA LEU A 93 -4.99 15.01 9.24
C LEU A 93 -4.57 14.30 7.95
N HIS A 94 -5.51 14.01 7.06
CA HIS A 94 -5.25 13.22 5.86
C HIS A 94 -4.20 13.88 4.96
N LYS A 95 -4.22 15.21 4.83
CA LYS A 95 -3.18 15.93 4.06
C LYS A 95 -1.75 15.66 4.55
N GLN A 96 -1.57 15.30 5.83
CA GLN A 96 -0.25 15.02 6.41
C GLN A 96 0.31 13.69 5.91
N PHE A 97 -0.55 12.75 5.49
CA PHE A 97 -0.12 11.45 4.96
C PHE A 97 0.47 11.53 3.53
N ILE A 98 0.36 12.68 2.86
CA ILE A 98 0.90 12.91 1.51
C ILE A 98 2.41 13.13 1.59
N VAL A 99 3.16 12.05 1.86
CA VAL A 99 4.61 12.07 2.04
C VAL A 99 5.28 10.91 1.33
N ALA A 100 6.46 11.16 0.75
CA ALA A 100 7.32 10.09 0.29
C ALA A 100 7.96 9.40 1.49
N SER A 101 7.70 8.11 1.67
CA SER A 101 8.15 7.37 2.84
C SER A 101 8.64 5.95 2.55
N ARG A 102 9.54 5.47 3.40
CA ARG A 102 9.85 4.06 3.58
C ARG A 102 8.87 3.50 4.60
N GLY A 103 8.23 2.37 4.26
CA GLY A 103 7.17 1.82 5.09
C GLY A 103 5.86 2.57 4.90
N VAL A 104 5.01 2.55 5.93
CA VAL A 104 3.69 3.18 5.93
C VAL A 104 3.70 4.28 7.01
N PRO A 105 3.47 5.56 6.65
CA PRO A 105 3.30 6.62 7.64
C PRO A 105 2.22 6.24 8.64
N THR A 106 2.46 6.51 9.91
CA THR A 106 1.55 6.09 10.99
C THR A 106 1.28 7.27 11.91
N LEU A 107 0.00 7.54 12.13
CA LEU A 107 -0.48 8.55 13.05
C LEU A 107 -0.67 7.92 14.42
N PHE A 108 -0.08 8.52 15.44
CA PHE A 108 -0.30 8.20 16.83
C PHE A 108 -1.19 9.29 17.40
N VAL A 109 -2.42 8.96 17.77
CA VAL A 109 -3.43 9.94 18.22
C VAL A 109 -3.84 9.69 19.67
N LYS A 110 -3.96 10.78 20.43
CA LYS A 110 -4.63 10.84 21.72
C LYS A 110 -5.51 12.09 21.78
N PRO A 111 -6.34 12.30 22.82
CA PRO A 111 -7.20 13.48 22.89
C PRO A 111 -6.40 14.79 22.79
N GLY A 112 -6.67 15.57 21.74
CA GLY A 112 -6.09 16.90 21.53
C GLY A 112 -4.67 16.95 20.95
N GLU A 113 -3.98 15.82 20.84
CA GLU A 113 -2.57 15.73 20.45
C GLU A 113 -2.33 14.52 19.55
N SER A 114 -1.52 14.67 18.51
CA SER A 114 -1.11 13.55 17.66
C SER A 114 0.27 13.74 17.06
N TYR A 115 0.89 12.62 16.68
CA TYR A 115 2.17 12.59 15.98
C TYR A 115 2.01 11.78 14.70
N LEU A 116 2.29 12.39 13.54
CA LEU A 116 2.49 11.62 12.32
C LEU A 116 3.97 11.26 12.20
N LEU A 117 4.26 9.96 12.20
CA LEU A 117 5.60 9.43 12.09
C LEU A 117 5.82 8.81 10.71
N TYR A 118 6.94 9.15 10.07
CA TYR A 118 7.37 8.51 8.84
C TYR A 118 8.89 8.59 8.66
N LYS A 119 9.44 7.66 7.87
CA LYS A 119 10.84 7.66 7.47
C LYS A 119 10.95 8.06 6.02
N GLN A 120 11.77 9.07 5.71
CA GLN A 120 12.03 9.51 4.34
C GLN A 120 12.87 8.48 3.56
N PRO A 121 12.89 8.54 2.21
CA PRO A 121 13.66 7.61 1.37
C PRO A 121 15.15 7.54 1.68
N ASP A 122 15.73 8.62 2.19
CA ASP A 122 17.14 8.75 2.60
C ASP A 122 17.42 8.23 4.02
N ASN A 123 16.43 7.61 4.69
CA ASN A 123 16.45 7.16 6.08
C ASN A 123 16.42 8.27 7.15
N THR A 124 16.01 9.48 6.81
CA THR A 124 15.71 10.51 7.81
C THR A 124 14.39 10.19 8.52
N ASN A 125 14.41 10.17 9.84
CA ASN A 125 13.24 10.02 10.71
C ASN A 125 12.53 11.36 10.83
N VAL A 126 11.21 11.36 10.66
CA VAL A 126 10.39 12.56 10.76
C VAL A 126 9.23 12.32 11.71
N ALA A 127 9.04 13.24 12.63
CA ALA A 127 7.86 13.31 13.49
C ALA A 127 7.19 14.69 13.34
N VAL A 128 5.94 14.67 12.89
CA VAL A 128 5.11 15.88 12.77
C VAL A 128 4.15 15.90 13.95
N HIS A 129 4.36 16.82 14.87
CA HIS A 129 3.51 17.02 16.03
C HIS A 129 2.33 17.91 15.64
N LEU A 130 1.13 17.41 15.87
CA LEU A 130 -0.14 18.02 15.53
C LEU A 130 -0.96 18.26 16.81
N LYS A 131 -1.56 19.43 16.91
CA LYS A 131 -2.49 19.77 17.99
C LYS A 131 -3.87 20.08 17.42
N LEU A 132 -4.91 19.64 18.12
CA LEU A 132 -6.27 19.96 17.73
C LEU A 132 -6.66 21.34 18.26
N ASN A 133 -6.85 22.30 17.36
CA ASN A 133 -7.32 23.65 17.65
C ASN A 133 -8.54 23.97 16.78
N ASN A 134 -9.63 24.45 17.37
CA ASN A 134 -10.83 24.90 16.65
C ASN A 134 -11.24 23.96 15.50
N PHE A 135 -11.41 22.67 15.80
CA PHE A 135 -11.84 21.64 14.83
C PHE A 135 -10.80 21.29 13.73
N LYS A 136 -9.55 21.76 13.85
CA LYS A 136 -8.46 21.50 12.90
C LYS A 136 -7.21 20.99 13.58
N TRP A 137 -6.57 20.02 12.94
CA TRP A 137 -5.23 19.58 13.32
C TRP A 137 -4.19 20.50 12.69
N GLU A 138 -3.47 21.20 13.54
CA GLU A 138 -2.43 22.15 13.16
C GLU A 138 -1.07 21.59 13.51
N VAL A 139 -0.11 21.72 12.58
CA VAL A 139 1.28 21.35 12.83
C VAL A 139 1.88 22.37 13.78
N ILE A 140 2.33 21.91 14.94
CA ILE A 140 2.97 22.76 15.95
C ILE A 140 4.48 22.56 15.99
N GLU A 141 4.97 21.40 15.59
CA GLU A 141 6.40 21.09 15.53
C GLU A 141 6.67 20.01 14.49
N GLU A 142 7.86 20.07 13.87
CA GLU A 142 8.38 19.01 13.02
C GLU A 142 9.82 18.70 13.43
N LYS A 143 10.05 17.48 13.93
CA LYS A 143 11.38 17.00 14.31
C LYS A 143 11.94 16.10 13.22
N LYS A 144 13.22 16.29 12.90
CA LYS A 144 13.95 15.50 11.90
C LYS A 144 15.31 15.11 12.41
N GLU A 145 15.65 13.84 12.24
CA GLU A 145 16.98 13.34 12.56
C GLU A 145 17.35 12.16 11.67
N LYS A 146 18.65 11.92 11.47
CA LYS A 146 19.09 10.77 10.70
C LYS A 146 18.79 9.49 11.48
N GLY A 147 17.94 8.64 10.93
CA GLY A 147 17.59 7.34 11.51
C GLY A 147 18.51 6.22 11.06
N ASN A 148 18.30 5.03 11.64
CA ASN A 148 19.02 3.83 11.22
C ASN A 148 18.49 3.31 9.87
N ALA A 149 19.36 2.72 9.05
CA ALA A 149 18.90 2.02 7.86
C ALA A 149 18.17 0.73 8.26
N ILE A 150 16.94 0.55 7.77
CA ILE A 150 16.15 -0.66 8.02
C ILE A 150 15.95 -1.37 6.68
N ASP A 151 16.48 -2.59 6.60
CA ASP A 151 16.49 -3.37 5.38
C ASP A 151 15.15 -4.03 5.10
N TYR A 152 14.62 -3.76 3.90
CA TYR A 152 13.46 -4.47 3.38
C TYR A 152 13.90 -5.73 2.64
N LYS A 153 13.78 -6.89 3.29
CA LYS A 153 14.18 -8.17 2.70
C LYS A 153 13.00 -8.78 1.94
N LEU A 154 13.20 -8.98 0.64
CA LEU A 154 12.26 -9.74 -0.20
C LEU A 154 12.28 -11.23 0.20
N LEU A 155 11.09 -11.81 0.29
CA LEU A 155 10.88 -13.23 0.55
C LEU A 155 11.34 -14.06 -0.64
N LYS A 156 11.67 -15.34 -0.40
CA LYS A 156 12.05 -16.28 -1.46
C LYS A 156 10.96 -16.41 -2.53
N CYS A 157 9.71 -16.57 -2.11
CA CYS A 157 8.56 -16.68 -3.02
C CYS A 157 8.32 -15.41 -3.86
N GLU A 158 8.59 -14.21 -3.31
CA GLU A 158 8.52 -12.96 -4.08
C GLU A 158 9.58 -12.93 -5.18
N LYS A 159 10.81 -13.37 -4.88
CA LYS A 159 11.91 -13.46 -5.86
C LYS A 159 11.60 -14.47 -6.96
N GLU A 160 11.07 -15.63 -6.60
CA GLU A 160 10.63 -16.68 -7.53
C GLU A 160 9.52 -16.17 -8.45
N TYR A 161 8.49 -15.54 -7.88
CA TYR A 161 7.40 -14.91 -8.64
C TYR A 161 7.91 -13.88 -9.65
N MET A 162 8.85 -13.01 -9.25
CA MET A 162 9.41 -12.00 -10.15
C MET A 162 10.20 -12.62 -11.31
N LYS A 163 10.86 -13.77 -11.07
CA LYS A 163 11.54 -14.54 -12.10
C LYS A 163 10.53 -15.16 -13.08
N GLU A 164 9.51 -15.86 -12.57
CA GLU A 164 8.44 -16.45 -13.39
C GLU A 164 7.71 -15.40 -14.23
N LYS A 165 7.38 -14.26 -13.62
CA LYS A 165 6.74 -13.13 -14.31
C LYS A 165 7.60 -12.61 -15.47
N ARG A 166 8.91 -12.46 -15.25
CA ARG A 166 9.83 -12.01 -16.31
C ARG A 166 9.92 -13.04 -17.44
N GLU A 167 10.00 -14.32 -17.11
CA GLU A 167 10.04 -15.41 -18.08
C GLU A 167 8.74 -15.50 -18.90
N TYR A 168 7.59 -15.24 -18.28
CA TYR A 168 6.31 -15.18 -18.97
C TYR A 168 6.31 -14.10 -20.06
N TYR A 169 6.63 -12.84 -19.70
CA TYR A 169 6.64 -11.74 -20.67
C TYR A 169 7.73 -11.89 -21.75
N ASN A 170 8.85 -12.54 -21.44
CA ASN A 170 9.90 -12.80 -22.42
C ASN A 170 9.55 -13.91 -23.42
N LYS A 171 8.51 -14.72 -23.18
CA LYS A 171 8.04 -15.77 -24.11
C LYS A 171 7.02 -15.26 -25.12
N ASP A 172 6.42 -14.09 -24.86
CA ASP A 172 5.41 -13.47 -25.71
C ASP A 172 6.03 -12.43 -26.70
N TYR A 173 7.35 -12.34 -26.77
CA TYR A 173 8.15 -11.61 -27.77
C TYR A 173 9.12 -12.57 -28.48
#